data_AF-A0A528V4W5-F1
#
_entry.id   AF-A0A528V4W5-F1
#
_cell.length_a   1.000
_cell.length_b   1.000
_cell.length_c   1.000
_cell.angle_alpha   90.00
_cell.angle_beta   90.00
_cell.angle_gamma   90.00
#
_symmetry.space_group_name_H-M   'P 1'
#
loop_
_entity.id
_entity.type
_entity.pdbx_description
1 polymer ?
#
loop_
_entity_poly.entity_id
_entity_poly.type
_entity_poly.pdbx_seq_one_letter_code
_entity_poly.pdbx_strand_id
1 'polypeptide(L)'
;DLHAPELAQKFRAIEQGVLRSGQPMIDEEEFVVDASGAGKWFSSTKVPLRNVQNDIFGLVGIAHDITARKQADTLRDGQAQILEMIATSAPLE
;
A
#
# COMPACT_ATOMS: atom_id res chain seq x y z
N ASP A 1 -3.65 -20.56 -4.17
CA ASP A 1 -4.06 -19.16 -4.31
C ASP A 1 -2.98 -18.30 -3.65
N LEU A 2 -2.68 -17.10 -4.17
CA LEU A 2 -1.55 -16.26 -3.74
C LEU A 2 -1.81 -15.52 -2.43
N HIS A 3 -3.08 -15.35 -2.05
CA HIS A 3 -3.50 -14.62 -0.86
C HIS A 3 -4.56 -15.40 -0.07
N ALA A 4 -4.69 -15.07 1.23
CA ALA A 4 -5.82 -15.53 2.04
C ALA A 4 -7.16 -15.09 1.42
N PRO A 5 -8.26 -15.86 1.58
CA PRO A 5 -9.51 -15.63 0.87
C PRO A 5 -10.06 -14.20 1.01
N GLU A 6 -10.01 -13.65 2.23
CA GLU A 6 -10.49 -12.30 2.52
C GLU A 6 -9.68 -11.23 1.77
N LEU A 7 -8.35 -11.37 1.75
CA LEU A 7 -7.47 -10.45 1.05
C LEU A 7 -7.62 -10.57 -0.47
N ALA A 8 -7.75 -11.80 -0.98
CA ALA A 8 -8.04 -12.04 -2.40
C ALA A 8 -9.36 -11.40 -2.82
N GLN A 9 -10.40 -11.47 -1.98
CA GLN A 9 -11.69 -10.82 -2.24
C GLN A 9 -11.56 -9.29 -2.26
N LYS A 10 -10.82 -8.71 -1.31
CA LYS A 10 -10.53 -7.28 -1.27
C LYS A 10 -9.85 -6.81 -2.57
N PHE A 11 -8.79 -7.49 -3.00
CA PHE A 11 -8.07 -7.11 -4.22
C PHE A 11 -8.94 -7.25 -5.47
N ARG A 12 -9.72 -8.34 -5.58
CA ARG A 12 -10.69 -8.48 -6.68
C ARG A 12 -11.70 -7.32 -6.73
N ALA A 13 -12.20 -6.87 -5.58
CA ALA A 13 -13.14 -5.75 -5.54
C ALA A 13 -12.50 -4.44 -6.03
N ILE A 14 -11.24 -4.18 -5.64
CA ILE A 14 -10.47 -3.02 -6.10
C ILE A 14 -10.24 -3.10 -7.61
N GLU A 15 -9.76 -4.24 -8.11
CA GLU A 15 -9.49 -4.45 -9.54
C GLU A 15 -10.76 -4.30 -10.38
N GLN A 16 -11.89 -4.84 -9.93
CA GLN A 16 -13.19 -4.63 -10.56
C GLN A 16 -13.63 -3.15 -10.52
N GLY A 17 -13.32 -2.44 -9.44
CA GLY A 17 -13.54 -1.00 -9.33
C GLY A 17 -12.78 -0.21 -10.39
N VAL A 18 -11.49 -0.50 -10.57
CA VAL A 18 -10.64 0.11 -11.59
C VAL A 18 -11.13 -0.22 -12.99
N LEU A 19 -11.45 -1.48 -13.26
CA LEU A 19 -11.95 -1.92 -14.57
C LEU A 19 -13.30 -1.28 -14.93
N ARG A 20 -14.23 -1.20 -13.97
CA ARG A 20 -15.57 -0.62 -14.19
C ARG A 20 -15.55 0.89 -14.35
N SER A 21 -14.74 1.58 -13.54
CA SER A 21 -14.64 3.05 -13.59
C SER A 21 -13.72 3.55 -14.70
N GLY A 22 -12.77 2.72 -15.13
CA GLY A 22 -11.67 3.13 -15.99
C GLY A 22 -10.70 4.13 -15.36
N GLN A 23 -10.83 4.40 -14.05
CA GLN A 23 -9.96 5.28 -13.29
C GLN A 23 -8.84 4.46 -12.65
N PRO A 24 -7.57 4.87 -12.81
CA PRO A 24 -6.45 4.17 -12.21
C PRO A 24 -6.43 4.37 -10.68
N MET A 25 -5.88 3.37 -9.99
CA MET A 25 -5.48 3.47 -8.59
C MET A 25 -3.97 3.70 -8.58
N ILE A 26 -3.48 4.78 -7.96
CA ILE A 26 -2.07 5.18 -8.02
C ILE A 26 -1.48 5.25 -6.61
N ASP A 27 -0.35 4.58 -6.41
CA ASP A 27 0.50 4.61 -5.21
C ASP A 27 -0.21 4.38 -3.87
N GLU A 28 -1.36 3.71 -3.89
CA GLU A 28 -2.12 3.39 -2.69
C GLU A 28 -1.34 2.40 -1.80
N GLU A 29 -1.22 2.74 -0.53
CA GLU A 29 -0.49 1.91 0.43
C GLU A 29 -1.38 0.84 1.04
N GLU A 30 -0.98 -0.42 0.90
CA GLU A 30 -1.72 -1.59 1.36
C GLU A 30 -0.85 -2.37 2.36
N PHE A 31 -1.38 -2.62 3.55
CA PHE A 31 -0.76 -3.54 4.51
C PHE A 31 -1.28 -4.96 4.27
N VAL A 32 -0.36 -5.91 4.17
CA VAL A 32 -0.64 -7.31 3.88
C VAL A 32 0.15 -8.19 4.85
N VAL A 33 -0.52 -9.20 5.39
CA VAL A 33 0.16 -10.29 6.11
C VAL A 33 0.42 -11.40 5.09
N ASP A 34 1.69 -11.73 4.87
CA ASP A 34 2.07 -12.80 3.94
C ASP A 34 1.90 -14.19 4.56
N ALA A 35 2.17 -15.24 3.77
CA ALA A 35 2.01 -16.63 4.21
C ALA A 35 2.94 -17.03 5.39
N SER A 36 3.99 -16.26 5.67
CA SER A 36 4.87 -16.46 6.82
C SER A 36 4.34 -15.79 8.10
N GLY A 37 3.27 -15.00 7.99
CA GLY A 37 2.76 -14.16 9.08
C GLY A 37 3.47 -12.81 9.19
N ALA A 38 4.41 -12.50 8.29
CA ALA A 38 5.10 -11.22 8.28
C ALA A 38 4.19 -10.12 7.69
N GLY A 39 4.11 -9.00 8.38
CA GLY A 39 3.43 -7.79 7.90
C GLY A 39 4.31 -7.04 6.90
N LYS A 40 3.78 -6.80 5.70
CA LYS A 40 4.43 -6.05 4.63
C LYS A 40 3.57 -4.87 4.20
N TRP A 41 4.23 -3.78 3.88
CA TRP A 41 3.62 -2.62 3.25
C TRP A 41 3.94 -2.61 1.77
N PHE A 42 2.91 -2.47 0.93
CA PHE A 42 3.06 -2.30 -0.50
C PHE A 42 2.52 -0.94 -0.92
N SER A 43 3.22 -0.24 -1.81
CA SER A 43 2.65 0.86 -2.58
C SER A 43 2.24 0.30 -3.94
N SER A 44 0.93 0.30 -4.19
CA SER A 44 0.31 -0.40 -5.31
C SER A 44 -0.26 0.59 -6.32
N THR A 45 0.06 0.37 -7.59
CA THR A 45 -0.53 1.07 -8.73
C THR A 45 -1.24 0.07 -9.62
N LYS A 46 -2.51 0.32 -9.97
CA LYS A 46 -3.36 -0.52 -10.83
C LYS A 46 -3.99 0.35 -11.92
N VAL A 47 -3.67 0.07 -13.18
CA VAL A 47 -4.06 0.90 -14.34
C VAL A 47 -4.81 0.06 -15.37
N PRO A 48 -6.00 0.50 -15.85
CA PRO A 48 -6.73 -0.21 -16.88
C PRO A 48 -6.01 -0.11 -18.22
N LEU A 49 -5.88 -1.23 -18.93
CA LEU A 49 -5.32 -1.31 -20.27
C LEU A 49 -6.42 -1.10 -21.31
N ARG A 50 -6.14 -0.25 -22.29
CA ARG A 50 -7.09 0.13 -23.35
C ARG A 50 -6.59 -0.29 -24.72
N ASN A 51 -7.50 -0.77 -25.57
CA ASN A 51 -7.20 -1.06 -26.97
C ASN A 51 -7.22 0.23 -27.82
N VAL A 52 -7.02 0.11 -29.14
CA VAL A 52 -7.03 1.26 -30.06
C VAL A 52 -8.42 1.89 -30.22
N GLN A 53 -9.49 1.18 -29.87
CA GLN A 53 -10.86 1.66 -29.80
C GLN A 53 -11.21 2.29 -28.44
N ASN A 54 -10.24 2.41 -27.53
CA ASN A 54 -10.38 2.94 -26.17
C ASN A 54 -11.18 2.05 -25.19
N ASP A 55 -11.49 0.80 -25.58
CA ASP A 55 -12.14 -0.18 -24.71
C ASP A 55 -11.14 -0.76 -23.71
N ILE A 56 -11.58 -0.93 -22.46
CA ILE A 56 -10.79 -1.58 -21.42
C ILE A 56 -10.80 -3.09 -21.68
N PHE A 57 -9.63 -3.68 -21.89
CA PHE A 57 -9.50 -5.13 -22.13
C PHE A 57 -8.67 -5.85 -21.05
N GLY A 58 -8.07 -5.10 -20.13
CA GLY A 58 -7.24 -5.68 -19.08
C GLY A 58 -6.82 -4.69 -18.01
N LEU A 59 -5.96 -5.15 -17.12
CA LEU A 59 -5.40 -4.38 -16.00
C LEU A 59 -3.91 -4.68 -15.91
N VAL A 60 -3.10 -3.64 -15.69
CA VAL A 60 -1.71 -3.79 -15.25
C VAL A 60 -1.60 -3.34 -13.80
N GLY A 61 -0.92 -4.16 -12.98
CA GLY A 61 -0.67 -3.88 -11.57
C GLY A 61 0.83 -3.88 -11.28
N ILE A 62 1.29 -2.92 -10.48
CA ILE A 62 2.65 -2.87 -9.93
C ILE A 62 2.50 -2.72 -8.42
N ALA A 63 3.25 -3.51 -7.65
CA ALA A 63 3.30 -3.39 -6.20
C ALA A 63 4.76 -3.29 -5.76
N HIS A 64 5.12 -2.18 -5.12
CA HIS A 64 6.44 -1.96 -4.55
C HIS A 64 6.41 -2.27 -3.07
N ASP A 65 7.27 -3.19 -2.59
CA ASP A 65 7.46 -3.39 -1.16
C ASP A 65 8.14 -2.14 -0.57
N ILE A 66 7.40 -1.44 0.29
CA ILE A 66 7.83 -0.21 0.97
C ILE A 66 8.03 -0.44 2.48
N THR A 67 8.09 -1.70 2.92
CA THR A 67 8.21 -2.06 4.34
C THR A 67 9.43 -1.42 4.97
N ALA A 68 10.59 -1.49 4.30
CA ALA A 68 11.83 -0.87 4.77
C ALA A 68 11.72 0.66 4.89
N ARG A 69 11.03 1.31 3.94
CA ARG A 69 10.76 2.76 3.98
C ARG A 69 9.93 3.11 5.22
N LYS A 70 8.81 2.40 5.43
CA LYS A 70 7.92 2.62 6.58
C LYS A 70 8.63 2.45 7.92
N GLN A 71 9.46 1.41 8.05
CA GLN A 71 10.25 1.17 9.26
C GLN A 71 11.25 2.30 9.52
N ALA A 72 11.92 2.80 8.48
CA ALA A 72 12.84 3.92 8.60
C ALA A 72 12.12 5.21 9.01
N ASP A 73 10.93 5.46 8.46
CA ASP A 73 10.12 6.64 8.81
C ASP A 73 9.65 6.58 10.27
N THR A 74 9.11 5.43 10.72
CA THR A 74 8.70 5.24 12.12
C THR A 74 9.87 5.45 13.09
N LEU A 75 11.06 4.95 12.76
CA LEU A 75 12.24 5.16 13.60
C LEU A 75 12.63 6.64 13.67
N ARG A 76 12.62 7.34 12.54
CA ARG A 76 12.93 8.78 12.48
C ARG A 76 11.92 9.61 13.27
N ASP A 77 10.63 9.33 13.12
CA ASP A 77 9.57 10.04 13.81
C ASP A 77 9.68 9.84 15.33
N GLY A 78 9.95 8.61 15.78
CA GLY A 78 10.19 8.33 17.19
C GLY A 78 11.43 9.04 17.73
N GLN A 79 12.53 9.08 16.96
CA GLN A 79 13.73 9.83 17.34
C GLN A 79 13.45 11.33 17.47
N ALA A 80 12.72 11.92 16.51
CA ALA A 80 12.37 13.34 16.54
C ALA A 80 11.50 13.70 17.76
N GLN A 81 10.50 12.87 18.07
CA GLN A 81 9.64 13.04 19.25
C GLN A 81 10.42 13.03 20.57
N ILE A 82 11.37 12.08 20.72
CA ILE A 82 12.21 12.00 21.91
C ILE A 82 13.10 13.24 22.05
N LEU A 83 13.72 13.69 20.94
CA LEU A 83 14.56 14.89 20.93
C LEU A 83 13.76 16.15 21.30
N GLU A 84 12.54 16.30 20.79
CA GLU A 84 11.65 17.41 21.12
C GLU A 84 11.27 17.43 22.60
N MET A 85 10.95 16.27 23.17
CA MET A 85 10.61 16.14 24.58
C MET A 85 11.76 16.56 25.50
N ILE A 86 12.99 16.13 25.18
CA ILE A 86 14.19 16.53 25.91
C ILE A 86 14.43 18.04 25.78
N ALA A 87 14.31 18.59 24.58
CA ALA A 87 14.56 20.00 24.31
C ALA A 87 13.55 20.94 25.00
N THR A 88 12.32 20.50 25.17
CA THR A 88 11.23 21.30 25.76
C THR A 88 11.09 21.14 27.28
N SER A 89 11.96 20.34 27.93
CA SER A 89 11.83 19.95 29.35
C SER A 89 10.46 19.35 29.70
N ALA A 90 9.75 18.81 28.70
CA ALA A 90 8.49 18.12 28.94
C ALA A 90 8.79 16.76 29.60
N PRO A 91 8.05 16.35 30.64
CA PRO A 91 8.26 15.04 31.27
C PRO A 91 8.05 13.90 30.26
N LEU A 92 8.88 12.86 30.35
CA LEU A 92 8.62 11.56 29.74
C LEU A 92 7.42 10.92 30.46
N GLU A 93 6.30 10.73 29.77
CA GLU A 93 5.26 9.75 30.19
C GLU A 93 5.66 8.33 29.80
#